data_AF-A0A7X7JPE1-F1
#
_entry.id   AF-A0A7X7JPE1-F1
#
_cell.length_a   1.000
_cell.length_b   1.000
_cell.length_c   1.000
_cell.angle_alpha   90.00
_cell.angle_beta   90.00
_cell.angle_gamma   90.00
#
_symmetry.space_group_name_H-M   'P 1'
#
loop_
_entity.id
_entity.type
_entity.pdbx_description
1 polymer ?
#
loop_
_entity_poly.entity_id
_entity_poly.type
_entity_poly.pdbx_seq_one_letter_code
_entity_poly.pdbx_strand_id
1 'polypeptide(L)'
;MSPSTPPNAGSDAHTLPAAVRQLLGAGEEVEVRYELKGAEAYATATRLIILRDGVADSFEYRTIAGLREVTHVNVWLILCGVALFALGGTSTAFPVAGAALLLLGIMVRARELELLVTGRREPVRLNGVREVMGPLTRRLTERGARPLRS
;
A
#
# COMPACT_ATOMS: atom_id res chain seq x y z
N MET A 1 -7.02 -20.43 44.52
CA MET A 1 -7.50 -19.53 43.45
C MET A 1 -6.35 -18.62 43.08
N SER A 2 -5.59 -19.00 42.06
CA SER A 2 -4.49 -18.20 41.53
C SER A 2 -4.99 -17.45 40.30
N PRO A 3 -4.77 -16.13 40.18
CA PRO A 3 -5.21 -15.37 39.02
C PRO A 3 -4.36 -15.77 37.82
N SER A 4 -5.01 -16.28 36.77
CA SER A 4 -4.41 -16.53 35.46
C SER A 4 -3.99 -15.20 34.84
N THR A 5 -2.68 -14.95 34.83
CA THR A 5 -2.04 -13.92 34.01
C THR A 5 -2.41 -14.14 32.54
N PRO A 6 -2.88 -13.12 31.80
CA PRO A 6 -3.16 -13.27 30.37
C PRO A 6 -1.87 -13.64 29.63
N PRO A 7 -1.94 -14.51 28.61
CA PRO A 7 -0.77 -14.93 27.87
C PRO A 7 -0.13 -13.71 27.19
N ASN A 8 1.15 -13.53 27.51
CA ASN A 8 2.04 -12.56 26.90
C ASN A 8 1.96 -12.72 25.36
N ALA A 9 1.39 -11.74 24.67
CA ALA A 9 1.31 -11.69 23.21
C ALA A 9 2.69 -11.35 22.62
N GLY A 10 3.63 -12.28 22.79
CA GLY A 10 4.99 -12.16 22.30
C GLY A 10 5.48 -13.52 21.85
N SER A 11 5.02 -14.00 20.69
CA SER A 11 5.73 -15.04 19.91
C SER A 11 5.07 -15.30 18.55
N ASP A 12 4.69 -14.27 17.80
CA ASP A 12 4.61 -14.41 16.34
C ASP A 12 5.94 -13.95 15.75
N ALA A 13 6.95 -14.80 15.96
CA ALA A 13 8.19 -14.77 15.21
C ALA A 13 7.89 -15.18 13.76
N HIS A 14 7.14 -14.34 13.03
CA HIS A 14 7.20 -14.33 11.58
C HIS A 14 8.65 -14.03 11.23
N THR A 15 9.33 -15.06 10.73
CA THR A 15 10.75 -15.01 10.40
C THR A 15 10.96 -13.87 9.40
N LEU A 16 11.50 -12.74 9.89
CA LEU A 16 11.83 -11.62 9.03
C LEU A 16 12.72 -12.11 7.88
N PRO A 17 12.38 -11.79 6.62
CA PRO A 17 13.19 -12.16 5.48
C PRO A 17 14.65 -11.76 5.70
N ALA A 18 15.59 -12.61 5.32
CA ALA A 18 17.02 -12.38 5.57
C ALA A 18 17.49 -11.02 5.02
N ALA A 19 16.97 -10.61 3.86
CA ALA A 19 17.24 -9.33 3.24
C ALA A 19 16.82 -8.13 4.11
N VAL A 20 15.71 -8.24 4.84
CA VAL A 20 15.25 -7.18 5.76
C VAL A 20 16.13 -7.16 7.01
N ARG A 21 16.47 -8.33 7.57
CA ARG A 21 17.32 -8.43 8.77
C ARG A 21 18.70 -7.83 8.57
N GLN A 22 19.29 -8.00 7.38
CA GLN A 22 20.61 -7.43 7.05
C GLN A 22 20.61 -5.90 6.97
N LEU A 23 19.44 -5.27 6.80
CA LEU A 23 19.29 -3.82 6.66
C LEU A 23 18.89 -3.12 7.97
N LEU A 24 18.58 -3.88 9.02
CA LEU A 24 18.28 -3.34 10.35
C LEU A 24 19.57 -2.90 11.02
N GLY A 25 19.56 -1.70 11.62
CA GLY A 25 20.63 -1.27 12.50
C GLY A 25 20.75 -2.12 13.77
N ALA A 26 21.87 -2.01 14.48
CA ALA A 26 22.06 -2.71 15.75
C ALA A 26 20.98 -2.29 16.77
N GLY A 27 20.20 -3.25 17.25
CA GLY A 27 19.08 -3.01 18.18
C GLY A 27 17.86 -2.35 17.54
N GLU A 28 17.80 -2.24 16.21
CA GLU A 28 16.64 -1.71 15.49
C GLU A 28 15.64 -2.84 15.22
N GLU A 29 14.39 -2.64 15.64
CA GLU A 29 13.32 -3.60 15.45
C GLU A 29 12.29 -3.10 14.44
N VAL A 30 11.61 -4.04 13.79
CA VAL A 30 10.45 -3.74 12.95
C VAL A 30 9.25 -3.52 13.86
N GLU A 31 8.67 -2.33 13.80
CA GLU A 31 7.49 -1.99 14.57
C GLU A 31 6.21 -2.44 13.87
N VAL A 32 6.15 -2.26 12.54
CA VAL A 32 4.95 -2.57 11.74
C VAL A 32 5.35 -3.15 10.38
N ARG A 33 4.64 -4.20 9.94
CA ARG A 33 4.70 -4.75 8.59
C ARG A 33 3.43 -4.37 7.83
N TYR A 34 3.61 -3.84 6.63
CA TYR A 34 2.54 -3.51 5.69
C TYR A 34 2.63 -4.44 4.49
N GLU A 35 1.62 -5.29 4.30
CA GLU A 35 1.52 -6.13 3.11
C GLU A 35 0.89 -5.35 1.97
N LEU A 36 1.61 -5.27 0.85
CA LEU A 36 1.28 -4.47 -0.32
C LEU A 36 1.14 -5.38 -1.54
N LYS A 37 0.47 -4.89 -2.59
CA LYS A 37 0.31 -5.67 -3.82
C LYS A 37 1.68 -5.82 -4.50
N GLY A 38 2.26 -7.01 -4.39
CA GLY A 38 3.58 -7.34 -4.95
C GLY A 38 4.76 -6.72 -4.18
N ALA A 39 4.56 -6.27 -2.94
CA ALA A 39 5.64 -5.77 -2.10
C ALA A 39 5.29 -5.89 -0.61
N GLU A 40 6.27 -5.74 0.25
CA GLU A 40 6.09 -5.63 1.69
C GLU A 40 6.88 -4.43 2.19
N ALA A 41 6.26 -3.59 3.02
CA ALA A 41 6.95 -2.48 3.64
C ALA A 41 7.07 -2.71 5.15
N TYR A 42 8.30 -2.75 5.64
CA TYR A 42 8.67 -2.94 7.03
C TYR A 42 9.08 -1.59 7.60
N ALA A 43 8.29 -1.08 8.53
CA ALA A 43 8.53 0.20 9.15
C ALA A 43 9.21 0.00 10.51
N THR A 44 10.36 0.63 10.67
CA THR A 44 11.10 0.70 11.94
C THR A 44 10.94 2.09 12.57
N ALA A 45 11.67 2.32 13.66
CA ALA A 45 11.78 3.64 14.29
C ALA A 45 12.44 4.69 13.38
N THR A 46 13.38 4.30 12.51
CA THR A 46 14.22 5.27 11.77
C THR A 46 14.11 5.19 10.25
N ARG A 47 13.64 4.05 9.71
CA ARG A 47 13.60 3.78 8.27
C ARG A 47 12.38 2.97 7.87
N LEU A 48 12.09 3.02 6.57
CA LEU A 48 11.16 2.15 5.87
C LEU A 48 11.97 1.21 4.97
N ILE A 49 11.81 -0.09 5.16
CA ILE A 49 12.42 -1.11 4.30
C ILE A 49 11.34 -1.67 3.39
N ILE A 50 11.55 -1.66 2.08
CA ILE A 50 10.61 -2.17 1.10
C ILE A 50 11.21 -3.43 0.48
N LEU A 51 10.54 -4.56 0.63
CA LEU A 51 10.88 -5.83 0.02
C LEU A 51 9.98 -6.07 -1.20
N ARG A 52 10.58 -6.23 -2.37
CA ARG A 52 9.88 -6.57 -3.61
C ARG A 52 10.71 -7.59 -4.39
N ASP A 53 10.09 -8.68 -4.81
CA ASP A 53 10.74 -9.72 -5.62
C ASP A 53 12.08 -10.21 -5.04
N GLY A 54 12.16 -10.30 -3.70
CA GLY A 54 13.38 -10.71 -2.97
C GLY A 54 14.45 -9.61 -2.80
N VAL A 55 14.27 -8.43 -3.39
CA VAL A 55 15.15 -7.28 -3.25
C VAL A 55 14.61 -6.35 -2.16
N ALA A 56 15.45 -6.05 -1.17
CA ALA A 56 15.10 -5.12 -0.10
C ALA A 56 15.83 -3.79 -0.30
N ASP A 57 15.05 -2.72 -0.43
CA ASP A 57 15.53 -1.34 -0.43
C ASP A 57 15.27 -0.71 0.95
N SER A 58 16.20 0.09 1.47
CA SER A 58 16.04 0.79 2.75
C SER A 58 16.03 2.31 2.56
N PHE A 59 15.05 2.97 3.18
CA PHE A 59 14.84 4.41 3.10
C PHE A 59 14.69 5.00 4.49
N GLU A 60 15.66 5.80 4.93
CA GLU A 60 15.53 6.58 6.15
C GLU A 60 14.41 7.61 6.00
N TYR A 61 13.60 7.84 7.04
CA TYR A 61 12.48 8.78 6.91
C TYR A 61 12.92 10.20 6.54
N ARG A 62 14.11 10.61 6.99
CA ARG A 62 14.70 11.92 6.66
C ARG A 62 15.02 12.11 5.17
N THR A 63 15.19 11.03 4.41
CA THR A 63 15.47 11.13 2.97
C THR A 63 14.20 11.14 2.13
N ILE A 64 13.04 10.79 2.71
CA ILE A 64 11.73 10.84 2.04
C ILE A 64 11.28 12.30 1.99
N ALA A 65 11.55 12.96 0.86
CA ALA A 65 11.23 14.37 0.63
C ALA A 65 9.72 14.62 0.50
N GLY A 66 8.98 13.64 0.00
CA GLY A 66 7.53 13.78 -0.14
C GLY A 66 6.80 12.48 -0.44
N LEU A 67 5.48 12.55 -0.27
CA LEU A 67 4.54 11.47 -0.49
C LEU A 67 3.46 11.94 -1.46
N ARG A 68 3.14 11.14 -2.47
CA ARG A 68 2.00 11.41 -3.35
C ARG A 68 1.10 10.18 -3.40
N GLU A 69 -0.16 10.37 -3.05
CA GLU A 69 -1.18 9.33 -3.23
C GLU A 69 -1.82 9.50 -4.62
N VAL A 70 -1.71 8.46 -5.44
CA VAL A 70 -2.31 8.37 -6.77
C VAL A 70 -3.41 7.34 -6.73
N THR A 71 -4.59 7.71 -7.21
CA THR A 71 -5.75 6.83 -7.27
C THR A 71 -6.09 6.58 -8.73
N HIS A 72 -5.94 5.34 -9.18
CA HIS A 72 -6.29 4.93 -10.54
C HIS A 72 -7.69 4.33 -10.55
N VAL A 73 -8.51 4.79 -11.49
CA VAL A 73 -9.82 4.20 -11.78
C VAL A 73 -9.61 3.09 -12.82
N ASN A 74 -10.34 1.98 -12.71
CA ASN A 74 -10.24 0.92 -13.69
C ASN A 74 -11.00 1.30 -14.97
N VAL A 75 -10.32 2.02 -15.86
CA VAL A 75 -10.85 2.53 -17.13
C VAL A 75 -11.40 1.39 -17.99
N TRP A 76 -10.83 0.19 -17.91
CA TRP A 76 -11.29 -0.93 -18.71
C TRP A 76 -12.70 -1.39 -18.28
N LEU A 77 -12.94 -1.51 -16.98
CA LEU A 77 -14.28 -1.81 -16.46
C LEU A 77 -15.29 -0.73 -16.85
N ILE A 78 -14.87 0.55 -16.84
CA ILE A 78 -15.71 1.66 -17.27
C ILE A 78 -16.06 1.53 -18.75
N LEU A 79 -15.07 1.33 -19.62
CA LEU A 79 -15.31 1.22 -21.07
C LEU A 79 -16.19 0.00 -21.42
N CYS A 80 -15.96 -1.14 -20.78
CA CYS A 80 -16.85 -2.31 -20.91
C CYS A 80 -18.27 -1.99 -20.44
N GLY A 81 -18.39 -1.28 -19.31
CA GLY A 81 -19.68 -0.84 -18.79
C GLY A 81 -20.43 0.09 -19.74
N VAL A 82 -19.75 1.09 -20.32
CA VAL A 82 -20.32 1.99 -21.34
C VAL A 82 -20.77 1.19 -22.57
N ALA A 83 -19.95 0.26 -23.06
CA ALA A 83 -20.28 -0.55 -24.22
C ALA A 83 -21.51 -1.43 -24.00
N LEU A 84 -21.61 -2.08 -22.85
CA LEU A 84 -22.79 -2.89 -22.48
C LEU A 84 -24.03 -2.03 -22.27
N PHE A 85 -23.87 -0.84 -21.69
CA PHE A 85 -24.97 0.10 -21.53
C PHE A 85 -25.51 0.57 -22.89
N ALA A 86 -24.62 0.85 -23.85
CA ALA A 86 -24.99 1.23 -25.21
C ALA A 86 -25.66 0.10 -26.01
N LEU A 87 -25.35 -1.17 -25.73
CA LEU A 87 -25.99 -2.35 -26.32
C LEU A 87 -27.41 -2.62 -25.80
N GLY A 88 -27.97 -1.73 -24.97
CA GLY A 88 -29.28 -1.86 -24.33
C GLY A 88 -30.48 -2.00 -25.27
N GLY A 89 -30.31 -1.75 -26.58
CA GLY A 89 -31.34 -2.02 -27.58
C GLY A 89 -31.67 -3.50 -27.76
N THR A 90 -30.84 -4.42 -27.24
CA THR A 90 -31.01 -5.87 -27.42
C THR A 90 -31.62 -6.58 -26.21
N SER A 91 -31.46 -6.05 -25.00
CA SER A 91 -32.05 -6.58 -23.77
C SER A 91 -31.85 -5.60 -22.61
N THR A 92 -32.80 -5.54 -21.68
CA THR A 92 -32.70 -4.77 -20.43
C THR A 92 -31.64 -5.31 -19.47
N ALA A 93 -31.13 -6.53 -19.68
CA ALA A 93 -30.03 -7.10 -18.90
C ALA A 93 -28.68 -6.39 -19.18
N PHE A 94 -28.44 -5.92 -20.40
CA PHE A 94 -27.17 -5.28 -20.77
C PHE A 94 -26.95 -3.91 -20.09
N PRO A 95 -27.95 -3.01 -20.00
CA PRO A 95 -27.82 -1.76 -19.23
C PRO A 95 -27.56 -1.98 -17.75
N VAL A 96 -28.21 -2.97 -17.15
CA VAL A 96 -28.01 -3.31 -15.73
C VAL A 96 -26.58 -3.83 -15.50
N ALA A 97 -26.11 -4.75 -16.34
CA ALA A 97 -24.73 -5.23 -16.29
C ALA A 97 -23.71 -4.11 -16.55
N GLY A 98 -23.99 -3.21 -17.51
CA GLY A 98 -23.16 -2.07 -17.83
C GLY A 98 -23.05 -1.08 -16.66
N ALA A 99 -24.18 -0.76 -16.01
CA ALA A 99 -24.21 0.08 -14.82
C ALA A 99 -23.44 -0.55 -13.64
N ALA A 100 -23.59 -1.86 -13.43
CA ALA A 100 -22.84 -2.58 -12.41
C ALA A 100 -21.31 -2.52 -12.67
N LEU A 101 -20.87 -2.68 -13.92
CA LEU A 101 -19.46 -2.58 -14.30
C LEU A 101 -18.90 -1.16 -14.17
N LEU A 102 -19.71 -0.14 -14.48
CA LEU A 102 -19.34 1.26 -14.24
C LEU A 102 -19.11 1.53 -12.75
N LEU A 103 -20.05 1.12 -11.91
CA LEU A 103 -19.92 1.23 -10.45
C LEU A 103 -18.71 0.45 -9.95
N LEU A 104 -18.50 -0.78 -10.44
CA LEU A 104 -17.35 -1.59 -10.08
C LEU A 104 -16.04 -0.92 -10.51
N GLY A 105 -15.95 -0.35 -11.71
CA GLY A 105 -14.78 0.38 -12.18
C GLY A 105 -14.44 1.60 -11.32
N ILE A 106 -15.46 2.28 -10.78
CA ILE A 106 -15.33 3.42 -9.87
C ILE A 106 -14.96 2.97 -8.44
N MET A 107 -15.44 1.81 -7.99
CA MET A 107 -15.17 1.28 -6.66
C MET A 107 -13.80 0.57 -6.56
N VAL A 108 -13.38 -0.13 -7.62
CA VAL A 108 -12.07 -0.78 -7.72
C VAL A 108 -11.02 0.27 -8.06
N ARG A 109 -10.73 1.13 -7.08
CA ARG A 109 -9.67 2.12 -7.14
C ARG A 109 -8.37 1.46 -6.69
N ALA A 110 -7.44 1.29 -7.62
CA ALA A 110 -6.08 0.95 -7.24
C ALA A 110 -5.46 2.20 -6.61
N ARG A 111 -5.00 2.09 -5.36
CA ARG A 111 -4.25 3.14 -4.69
C ARG A 111 -2.76 2.84 -4.82
N GLU A 112 -2.05 3.85 -5.27
CA GLU A 112 -0.61 3.85 -5.43
C GLU A 112 -0.04 4.99 -4.58
N LEU A 113 0.98 4.68 -3.78
CA LEU A 113 1.72 5.64 -3.00
C LEU A 113 3.09 5.82 -3.65
N GLU A 114 3.37 7.02 -4.15
CA GLU A 114 4.68 7.40 -4.66
C GLU A 114 5.48 8.07 -3.54
N LEU A 115 6.61 7.46 -3.17
CA LEU A 115 7.60 8.01 -2.25
C LEU A 115 8.68 8.73 -3.06
N LEU A 116 8.81 10.04 -2.85
CA LEU A 116 9.89 10.82 -3.44
C LEU A 116 11.06 10.84 -2.47
N VAL A 117 12.12 10.12 -2.83
CA VAL A 117 13.32 9.98 -2.02
C VAL A 117 14.40 10.91 -2.58
N THR A 118 14.96 11.75 -1.72
CA THR A 118 16.07 12.65 -2.06
C THR A 118 17.22 11.85 -2.65
N GLY A 119 17.65 12.21 -3.86
CA GLY A 119 18.76 11.55 -4.57
C GLY A 119 18.37 10.41 -5.51
N ARG A 120 17.08 10.00 -5.56
CA ARG A 120 16.58 9.11 -6.63
C ARG A 120 15.87 9.92 -7.72
N ARG A 121 16.07 9.52 -8.98
CA ARG A 121 15.38 10.13 -10.15
C ARG A 121 13.93 9.67 -10.27
N GLU A 122 13.65 8.43 -9.90
CA GLU A 122 12.32 7.83 -10.00
C GLU A 122 11.70 7.67 -8.60
N PRO A 123 10.40 7.96 -8.45
CA PRO A 123 9.71 7.74 -7.19
C PRO A 123 9.58 6.25 -6.88
N VAL A 124 9.67 5.89 -5.60
CA VAL A 124 9.42 4.52 -5.17
C VAL A 124 7.92 4.32 -5.05
N ARG A 125 7.37 3.50 -5.95
CA ARG A 125 5.94 3.25 -6.08
C ARG A 125 5.51 2.06 -5.24
N LEU A 126 4.50 2.24 -4.41
CA LEU A 126 3.90 1.21 -3.57
C LEU A 126 2.43 1.06 -3.91
N ASN A 127 2.01 -0.12 -4.34
CA ASN A 127 0.61 -0.40 -4.66
C ASN A 127 -0.05 -1.12 -3.47
N GLY A 128 -1.18 -0.62 -3.00
CA GLY A 128 -1.83 -1.19 -1.82
C GLY A 128 -3.33 -0.94 -1.76
N VAL A 129 -3.97 -1.60 -0.80
CA VAL A 129 -5.38 -1.35 -0.46
C VAL A 129 -5.48 -0.17 0.52
N ARG A 130 -6.66 0.45 0.61
CA ARG A 130 -6.90 1.65 1.42
C ARG A 130 -6.52 1.44 2.89
N GLU A 131 -6.81 0.26 3.40
CA GLU A 131 -6.62 -0.16 4.78
C GLU A 131 -5.13 -0.17 5.17
N VAL A 132 -4.25 -0.38 4.19
CA VAL A 132 -2.80 -0.40 4.39
C VAL A 132 -2.18 0.96 4.04
N MET A 133 -2.66 1.61 2.97
CA MET A 133 -2.14 2.89 2.49
C MET A 133 -2.42 4.05 3.45
N GLY A 134 -3.60 4.09 4.09
CA GLY A 134 -3.94 5.13 5.05
C GLY A 134 -2.98 5.16 6.25
N PRO A 135 -2.83 4.06 7.00
CA PRO A 135 -1.92 3.97 8.13
C PRO A 135 -0.45 4.22 7.74
N LEU A 136 0.00 3.69 6.60
CA LEU A 136 1.37 3.92 6.11
C LEU A 136 1.63 5.40 5.83
N THR A 137 0.72 6.07 5.12
CA THR A 137 0.84 7.50 4.79
C THR A 137 0.84 8.35 6.05
N ARG A 138 -0.03 8.04 7.03
CA ARG A 138 -0.08 8.73 8.31
C ARG A 138 1.25 8.61 9.05
N ARG A 139 1.78 7.39 9.16
CA ARG A 139 3.06 7.14 9.81
C ARG A 139 4.21 7.89 9.14
N LEU A 140 4.26 7.90 7.81
CA LEU A 140 5.30 8.63 7.07
C LEU A 140 5.18 10.14 7.28
N THR A 141 3.97 10.67 7.35
CA THR A 141 3.71 12.09 7.66
C THR A 141 4.13 12.43 9.09
N GLU A 142 3.81 11.58 10.06
CA GLU A 142 4.25 11.72 11.46
C GLU A 142 5.78 11.67 11.59
N ARG A 143 6.46 10.94 10.70
CA ARG A 143 7.93 10.88 10.61
C ARG A 143 8.55 12.00 9.76
N GLY A 144 7.76 12.99 9.34
CA GLY A 144 8.23 14.23 8.71
C GLY A 144 8.18 14.26 7.18
N ALA A 145 7.69 13.22 6.52
CA ALA A 145 7.49 13.24 5.08
C ALA A 145 6.33 14.18 4.71
N ARG A 146 6.54 15.05 3.73
CA ARG A 146 5.54 16.06 3.34
C ARG A 146 4.53 15.48 2.35
N PRO A 147 3.21 15.59 2.61
CA PRO A 147 2.21 15.24 1.61
C PRO A 147 2.29 16.25 0.45
N LEU A 148 2.54 15.74 -0.74
CA LEU A 148 2.47 16.52 -1.97
C LEU A 148 1.04 16.48 -2.46
N ARG A 149 0.45 17.65 -2.66
CA ARG A 149 -0.89 17.76 -3.24
C ARG A 149 -0.85 17.21 -4.67
N SER A 150 -1.79 16.32 -4.97
CA SER A 150 -1.93 15.68 -6.27
C SER A 150 -2.45 16.63 -7.34
#